data_AF-A0A1Z8BFP3-F1
#
_entry.id   AF-A0A1Z8BFP3-F1
#
_cell.length_a   1.000
_cell.length_b   1.000
_cell.length_c   1.000
_cell.angle_alpha   90.00
_cell.angle_beta   90.00
_cell.angle_gamma   90.00
#
_symmetry.space_group_name_H-M   'P 1'
#
loop_
_entity.id
_entity.type
_entity.pdbx_description
1 polymer ?
#
loop_
_entity_poly.entity_id
_entity_poly.type
_entity_poly.pdbx_seq_one_letter_code
_entity_poly.pdbx_strand_id
1 'polypeptide(L)'
;MQNTVKEPQQLAKEDFKEELIKDYKLAVTSRECSLLGRREVLTGKAKFGIFGDGKELPQLAWARSFENGDFRSGYYRDQTFMMAIGELNIQQFFAGLYANTDINEEPMSAGRQMGGHFATHSLNEDGSWKRLIDQKNSSADISPTAGQMPRLLGLAQAS
;
A
#
# COMPACT_ATOMS: atom_id res chain seq x y z
N MET A 1 13.62 -7.42 27.05
CA MET A 1 13.12 -8.29 25.97
C MET A 1 14.34 -8.85 25.25
N GLN A 2 14.43 -10.16 25.09
CA GLN A 2 15.56 -10.79 24.41
C GLN A 2 15.50 -10.41 22.92
N ASN A 3 16.51 -9.69 22.44
CA ASN A 3 16.72 -9.43 21.02
C ASN A 3 17.17 -10.75 20.36
N THR A 4 16.22 -11.61 19.99
CA THR A 4 16.47 -12.67 19.02
C THR A 4 16.62 -12.02 17.65
N VAL A 5 17.86 -11.70 17.28
CA VAL A 5 18.21 -11.47 15.87
C VAL A 5 17.82 -12.75 15.14
N LYS A 6 16.78 -12.70 14.31
CA LYS A 6 16.44 -13.80 13.42
C LYS A 6 17.67 -14.05 12.54
N GLU A 7 18.32 -15.19 12.69
CA GLU A 7 19.38 -15.59 11.77
C GLU A 7 18.82 -15.58 10.34
N PRO A 8 19.59 -15.16 9.33
CA PRO A 8 19.15 -15.19 7.95
C PRO A 8 18.86 -16.64 7.58
N GLN A 9 17.57 -16.98 7.52
CA GLN A 9 17.10 -18.28 7.10
C GLN A 9 17.55 -18.47 5.66
N GLN A 10 18.50 -19.40 5.42
CA GLN A 10 18.86 -19.80 4.06
C GLN A 10 17.62 -20.42 3.43
N LEU A 11 16.95 -19.66 2.56
CA LEU A 11 15.86 -20.15 1.72
C LEU A 11 16.40 -21.33 0.90
N ALA A 12 15.68 -22.44 0.90
CA ALA A 12 15.95 -23.48 -0.07
C ALA A 12 15.81 -22.88 -1.47
N LYS A 13 16.60 -23.38 -2.43
CA LYS A 13 16.68 -22.81 -3.78
C LYS A 13 15.30 -22.80 -4.47
N GLU A 14 14.49 -23.81 -4.20
CA GLU A 14 13.12 -23.96 -4.67
C GLU A 14 12.21 -22.86 -4.09
N ASP A 15 12.25 -22.65 -2.76
CA ASP A 15 11.47 -21.62 -2.07
C ASP A 15 11.82 -20.21 -2.61
N PHE A 16 13.11 -19.93 -2.78
CA PHE A 16 13.56 -18.66 -3.35
C PHE A 16 13.01 -18.42 -4.76
N LYS A 17 12.94 -19.46 -5.60
CA LYS A 17 12.41 -19.35 -6.95
C LYS A 17 10.91 -19.04 -6.94
N GLU A 18 10.16 -19.68 -6.06
CA GLU A 18 8.72 -19.43 -5.91
C GLU A 18 8.45 -17.99 -5.45
N GLU A 19 9.21 -17.52 -4.46
CA GLU A 19 9.13 -16.13 -3.99
C GLU A 19 9.47 -15.13 -5.09
N LEU A 20 10.54 -15.38 -5.86
CA LEU A 20 10.93 -14.53 -6.97
C LEU A 20 9.83 -14.43 -8.04
N ILE A 21 9.18 -15.56 -8.36
CA ILE A 21 8.06 -15.59 -9.32
C ILE A 21 6.85 -14.82 -8.76
N LYS A 22 6.56 -14.93 -7.46
CA LYS A 22 5.47 -14.19 -6.81
C LYS A 22 5.72 -12.68 -6.88
N ASP A 23 6.92 -12.23 -6.54
CA ASP A 23 7.31 -10.83 -6.58
C ASP A 23 7.29 -10.28 -8.01
N TYR A 24 7.82 -11.05 -8.97
CA TYR A 24 7.74 -10.70 -10.39
C TYR A 24 6.30 -10.54 -10.87
N LYS A 25 5.42 -11.49 -10.54
CA LYS A 25 3.99 -11.40 -10.89
C LYS A 25 3.37 -10.13 -10.30
N LEU A 26 3.64 -9.83 -9.04
CA LEU A 26 3.10 -8.64 -8.38
C LEU A 26 3.61 -7.34 -9.03
N ALA A 27 4.91 -7.25 -9.31
CA ALA A 27 5.49 -6.10 -10.01
C ALA A 27 4.83 -5.88 -11.38
N VAL A 28 4.69 -6.95 -12.17
CA VAL A 28 4.06 -6.87 -13.50
C VAL A 28 2.58 -6.51 -13.38
N THR A 29 1.84 -7.12 -12.45
CA THR A 29 0.43 -6.77 -12.19
C THR A 29 0.27 -5.29 -11.84
N SER A 30 1.12 -4.77 -10.94
CA SER A 30 1.11 -3.34 -10.58
C SER A 30 1.42 -2.44 -11.79
N ARG A 31 2.40 -2.84 -12.62
CA ARG A 31 2.72 -2.14 -13.88
C ARG A 31 1.54 -2.13 -14.84
N GLU A 32 0.89 -3.26 -15.06
CA GLU A 32 -0.26 -3.36 -15.97
C GLU A 32 -1.45 -2.53 -15.45
N CYS A 33 -1.70 -2.53 -14.14
CA CYS A 33 -2.70 -1.65 -13.53
C CYS A 33 -2.39 -0.17 -13.80
N SER A 34 -1.11 0.22 -13.75
CA SER A 34 -0.66 1.60 -14.06
C SER A 34 -0.93 1.96 -15.53
N LEU A 35 -0.63 1.07 -16.47
CA LEU A 35 -0.86 1.29 -17.89
C LEU A 35 -2.35 1.39 -18.23
N LEU A 36 -3.16 0.48 -17.67
CA LEU A 36 -4.61 0.50 -17.83
C LEU A 36 -5.22 1.75 -17.19
N GLY A 37 -4.86 2.07 -15.95
CA GLY A 37 -5.33 3.26 -15.26
C GLY A 37 -5.02 4.54 -16.03
N ARG A 38 -3.81 4.64 -16.62
CA ARG A 38 -3.45 5.77 -17.50
C ARG A 38 -4.40 5.90 -18.68
N ARG A 39 -4.75 4.79 -19.33
CA ARG A 39 -5.72 4.79 -20.44
C ARG A 39 -7.10 5.23 -19.99
N GLU A 40 -7.59 4.76 -18.84
CA GLU A 40 -8.92 5.14 -18.31
C GLU A 40 -8.99 6.64 -17.97
N VAL A 41 -7.91 7.22 -17.43
CA VAL A 41 -7.81 8.67 -17.18
C VAL A 41 -7.74 9.45 -18.50
N LEU A 42 -6.88 9.06 -19.43
CA LEU A 42 -6.70 9.76 -20.71
C LEU A 42 -7.96 9.69 -21.61
N THR A 43 -8.82 8.70 -21.41
CA THR A 43 -10.11 8.57 -22.10
C THR A 43 -11.28 9.22 -21.35
N GLY A 44 -11.00 9.90 -20.23
CA GLY A 44 -12.00 10.68 -19.48
C GLY A 44 -12.97 9.85 -18.63
N LYS A 45 -12.74 8.54 -18.50
CA LYS A 45 -13.59 7.66 -17.67
C LYS A 45 -13.26 7.78 -16.18
N ALA A 46 -12.02 8.13 -15.85
CA ALA A 46 -11.57 8.44 -14.51
C ALA A 46 -11.14 9.91 -14.40
N LYS A 47 -11.35 10.52 -13.24
CA LYS A 47 -11.13 11.98 -13.04
C LYS A 47 -9.64 12.36 -12.95
N PHE A 48 -8.84 11.52 -12.31
CA PHE A 48 -7.42 11.76 -12.06
C PHE A 48 -6.71 10.44 -11.80
N GLY A 49 -5.45 10.31 -12.20
CA GLY A 49 -4.63 9.17 -11.81
C GLY A 49 -3.14 9.49 -11.88
N ILE A 50 -2.46 9.20 -10.76
CA ILE A 50 -1.00 9.10 -10.71
C ILE A 50 -0.67 7.66 -10.35
N PHE A 51 0.27 7.07 -11.08
CA PHE A 51 0.60 5.66 -10.96
C PHE A 51 2.05 5.43 -10.53
N GLY A 52 2.30 4.25 -9.97
CA GLY A 52 3.57 3.81 -9.38
C GLY A 52 4.65 3.37 -10.38
N ASP A 53 4.47 3.62 -11.69
CA ASP A 53 5.39 3.21 -12.76
C ASP A 53 6.87 3.47 -12.40
N GLY A 54 7.68 2.40 -12.43
CA GLY A 54 9.13 2.45 -12.25
C GLY A 54 9.60 2.39 -10.79
N LYS A 55 8.68 2.16 -9.84
CA LYS A 55 8.97 2.03 -8.40
C LYS A 55 8.60 0.66 -7.84
N GLU A 56 8.29 -0.31 -8.70
CA GLU A 56 7.79 -1.62 -8.30
C GLU A 56 8.81 -2.37 -7.45
N LEU A 57 10.05 -2.46 -7.94
CA LEU A 57 11.12 -3.19 -7.26
C LEU A 57 11.49 -2.63 -5.87
N PRO A 58 11.75 -1.31 -5.69
CA PRO A 58 12.02 -0.78 -4.36
C PRO A 58 10.82 -0.92 -3.41
N GLN A 59 9.58 -0.87 -3.90
CA GLN A 59 8.40 -1.09 -3.07
C GLN A 59 8.21 -2.55 -2.65
N LEU A 60 8.56 -3.51 -3.51
CA LEU A 60 8.63 -4.92 -3.13
C LEU A 60 9.69 -5.17 -2.06
N ALA A 61 10.88 -4.61 -2.23
CA ALA A 61 11.94 -4.68 -1.24
C ALA A 61 11.50 -4.08 0.10
N TRP A 62 10.83 -2.91 0.07
CA TRP A 62 10.26 -2.29 1.26
C TRP A 62 9.21 -3.18 1.94
N ALA A 63 8.29 -3.78 1.17
CA ALA A 63 7.22 -4.63 1.70
C ALA A 63 7.74 -5.90 2.41
N ARG A 64 8.91 -6.42 2.00
CA ARG A 64 9.58 -7.56 2.63
C ARG A 64 10.09 -7.25 4.04
N SER A 65 10.55 -6.02 4.27
CA SER A 65 11.05 -5.57 5.56
C SER A 65 9.97 -4.93 6.45
N PHE A 66 8.78 -4.69 5.90
CA PHE A 66 7.68 -4.05 6.64
C PHE A 66 6.91 -5.10 7.45
N GLU A 67 6.89 -4.94 8.76
CA GLU A 67 6.29 -5.86 9.72
C GLU A 67 4.93 -5.36 10.24
N ASN A 68 4.20 -6.23 10.94
CA ASN A 68 3.00 -5.79 11.65
C ASN A 68 3.40 -4.85 12.79
N GLY A 69 2.65 -3.78 12.98
CA GLY A 69 2.98 -2.68 13.90
C GLY A 69 3.72 -1.53 13.23
N ASP A 70 4.42 -1.77 12.11
CA ASP A 70 5.07 -0.69 11.37
C ASP A 70 4.03 0.29 10.82
N PHE A 71 4.44 1.55 10.77
CA PHE A 71 3.68 2.63 10.15
C PHE A 71 4.38 3.15 8.90
N ARG A 72 3.61 3.29 7.82
CA ARG A 72 3.97 4.16 6.71
C ARG A 72 3.24 5.50 6.81
N SER A 73 3.93 6.54 6.39
CA SER A 73 3.32 7.81 6.00
C SER A 73 3.77 8.12 4.58
N GLY A 74 2.94 7.72 3.62
CA GLY A 74 3.33 7.63 2.22
C GLY A 74 2.90 8.82 1.39
N TYR A 75 3.07 8.63 0.08
CA TYR A 75 2.62 9.58 -0.93
C TYR A 75 2.01 8.83 -2.11
N TYR A 76 1.64 9.54 -3.17
CA TYR A 76 0.69 9.04 -4.17
C TYR A 76 1.18 7.92 -5.11
N ARG A 77 2.38 7.35 -4.93
CA ARG A 77 2.96 6.36 -5.88
C ARG A 77 3.20 4.98 -5.29
N ASP A 78 2.64 4.67 -4.13
CA ASP A 78 3.00 3.46 -3.38
C ASP A 78 2.08 2.26 -3.63
N GLN A 79 1.39 2.22 -4.77
CA GLN A 79 0.43 1.14 -5.09
C GLN A 79 1.04 -0.27 -5.03
N THR A 80 2.30 -0.45 -5.44
CA THR A 80 2.94 -1.78 -5.46
C THR A 80 3.20 -2.25 -4.05
N PHE A 81 3.62 -1.34 -3.17
CA PHE A 81 3.77 -1.61 -1.75
C PHE A 81 2.42 -2.03 -1.16
N MET A 82 1.35 -1.26 -1.41
CA MET A 82 0.01 -1.58 -0.89
C MET A 82 -0.49 -2.94 -1.37
N MET A 83 -0.24 -3.29 -2.64
CA MET A 83 -0.53 -4.63 -3.17
C MET A 83 0.31 -5.71 -2.51
N ALA A 84 1.60 -5.45 -2.27
CA ALA A 84 2.53 -6.40 -1.66
C ALA A 84 2.22 -6.71 -0.19
N ILE A 85 1.67 -5.74 0.54
CA ILE A 85 1.24 -5.95 1.92
C ILE A 85 -0.21 -6.47 2.03
N GLY A 86 -0.93 -6.62 0.92
CA GLY A 86 -2.29 -7.13 0.88
C GLY A 86 -3.38 -6.11 1.18
N GLU A 87 -3.03 -4.82 1.31
CA GLU A 87 -3.96 -3.72 1.61
C GLU A 87 -4.61 -3.11 0.36
N LEU A 88 -4.24 -3.60 -0.83
CA LEU A 88 -4.82 -3.16 -2.10
C LEU A 88 -4.85 -4.31 -3.09
N ASN A 89 -6.03 -4.62 -3.62
CA ASN A 89 -6.17 -5.50 -4.76
C ASN A 89 -6.49 -4.72 -6.05
N ILE A 90 -6.54 -5.42 -7.18
CA ILE A 90 -6.77 -4.83 -8.50
C ILE A 90 -8.14 -4.14 -8.57
N GLN A 91 -9.19 -4.79 -8.06
CA GLN A 91 -10.55 -4.27 -8.06
C GLN A 91 -10.63 -2.98 -7.24
N GLN A 92 -10.06 -2.97 -6.03
CA GLN A 92 -10.01 -1.81 -5.14
C GLN A 92 -9.20 -0.66 -5.76
N PHE A 93 -8.09 -0.96 -6.43
CA PHE A 93 -7.30 0.05 -7.17
C PHE A 93 -8.17 0.77 -8.22
N PHE A 94 -8.95 0.02 -9.01
CA PHE A 94 -9.85 0.63 -9.99
C PHE A 94 -11.09 1.26 -9.34
N ALA A 95 -11.63 0.70 -8.26
CA ALA A 95 -12.73 1.32 -7.50
C ALA A 95 -12.32 2.70 -6.98
N GLY A 96 -11.11 2.83 -6.43
CA GLY A 96 -10.52 4.11 -6.05
C GLY A 96 -10.32 5.06 -7.23
N LEU A 97 -9.85 4.54 -8.37
CA LEU A 97 -9.68 5.33 -9.60
C LEU A 97 -11.00 5.96 -10.08
N TYR A 98 -12.11 5.25 -9.92
CA TYR A 98 -13.46 5.72 -10.31
C TYR A 98 -14.22 6.43 -9.18
N ALA A 99 -13.60 6.65 -8.02
CA ALA A 99 -14.23 7.24 -6.84
C ALA A 99 -15.51 6.50 -6.40
N ASN A 100 -15.45 5.16 -6.35
CA ASN A 100 -16.54 4.34 -5.82
C ASN A 100 -16.80 4.70 -4.34
N THR A 101 -18.08 4.89 -3.99
CA THR A 101 -18.51 5.33 -2.66
C THR A 101 -18.85 4.18 -1.71
N ASP A 102 -18.78 2.93 -2.17
CA ASP A 102 -18.93 1.77 -1.30
C ASP A 102 -17.60 1.46 -0.59
N ILE A 103 -17.61 1.49 0.74
CA ILE A 103 -16.44 1.20 1.58
C ILE A 103 -15.95 -0.25 1.45
N ASN A 104 -16.81 -1.18 1.02
CA ASN A 104 -16.41 -2.56 0.81
C ASN A 104 -15.61 -2.73 -0.50
N GLU A 105 -15.88 -1.89 -1.48
CA GLU A 105 -15.21 -1.89 -2.80
C GLU A 105 -14.01 -0.93 -2.82
N GLU A 106 -14.07 0.20 -2.11
CA GLU A 106 -13.00 1.19 -1.96
C GLU A 106 -12.73 1.42 -0.46
N PRO A 107 -11.96 0.53 0.18
CA PRO A 107 -11.80 0.51 1.63
C PRO A 107 -10.97 1.65 2.18
N MET A 108 -10.27 2.44 1.37
CA MET A 108 -9.37 3.47 1.89
C MET A 108 -10.10 4.77 2.20
N SER A 109 -11.07 5.16 1.38
CA SER A 109 -11.77 6.44 1.58
C SER A 109 -13.25 6.47 1.23
N ALA A 110 -13.83 5.40 0.68
CA ALA A 110 -15.14 5.40 0.04
C ALA A 110 -15.32 6.59 -0.94
N GLY A 111 -14.34 6.81 -1.81
CA GLY A 111 -14.37 7.84 -2.87
C GLY A 111 -14.21 9.28 -2.39
N ARG A 112 -13.88 9.49 -1.11
CA ARG A 112 -13.68 10.83 -0.52
C ARG A 112 -12.29 11.41 -0.83
N GLN A 113 -11.32 10.55 -1.11
CA GLN A 113 -9.96 10.95 -1.47
C GLN A 113 -9.74 10.92 -2.98
N MET A 114 -8.74 11.68 -3.44
CA MET A 114 -8.22 11.52 -4.80
C MET A 114 -7.50 10.18 -4.94
N GLY A 115 -7.51 9.63 -6.16
CA GLY A 115 -6.77 8.41 -6.48
C GLY A 115 -5.28 8.53 -6.13
N GLY A 116 -4.75 7.46 -5.56
CA GLY A 116 -3.37 7.41 -5.07
C GLY A 116 -3.20 7.79 -3.59
N HIS A 117 -4.25 8.15 -2.86
CA HIS A 117 -4.15 8.29 -1.40
C HIS A 117 -4.46 6.96 -0.71
N PHE A 118 -3.45 6.33 -0.13
CA PHE A 118 -3.60 5.04 0.53
C PHE A 118 -3.75 5.16 2.05
N ALA A 119 -4.54 4.26 2.66
CA ALA A 119 -4.80 4.26 4.10
C ALA A 119 -5.20 2.86 4.60
N THR A 120 -4.99 2.60 5.89
CA THR A 120 -5.62 1.48 6.61
C THR A 120 -6.48 1.98 7.76
N HIS A 121 -7.49 1.20 8.15
CA HIS A 121 -8.41 1.57 9.24
C HIS A 121 -7.82 1.24 10.61
N SER A 122 -7.75 2.23 11.49
CA SER A 122 -7.30 2.05 12.88
C SER A 122 -8.41 1.69 13.87
N LEU A 123 -9.67 1.82 13.46
CA LEU A 123 -10.84 1.55 14.29
C LEU A 123 -11.61 0.33 13.75
N ASN A 124 -12.27 -0.38 14.64
CA ASN A 124 -13.31 -1.35 14.32
C ASN A 124 -14.61 -0.62 13.93
N GLU A 125 -15.58 -1.36 13.40
CA GLU A 125 -16.89 -0.81 13.00
C GLU A 125 -17.67 -0.21 14.18
N ASP A 126 -17.47 -0.74 15.39
CA ASP A 126 -18.06 -0.23 16.63
C ASP A 126 -17.34 1.00 17.20
N GLY A 127 -16.29 1.48 16.52
CA GLY A 127 -15.48 2.62 16.94
C GLY A 127 -14.40 2.30 17.98
N SER A 128 -14.29 1.05 18.44
CA SER A 128 -13.18 0.62 19.30
C SER A 128 -11.86 0.57 18.53
N TRP A 129 -10.74 0.69 19.24
CA TRP A 129 -9.41 0.64 18.62
C TRP A 129 -9.04 -0.77 18.19
N LYS A 130 -8.52 -0.90 16.97
CA LYS A 130 -7.79 -2.12 16.57
C LYS A 130 -6.45 -2.17 17.31
N ARG A 131 -5.95 -3.38 17.51
CA ARG A 131 -4.56 -3.58 17.93
C ARG A 131 -3.64 -3.30 16.74
N LEU A 132 -3.09 -2.09 16.69
CA LEU A 132 -2.28 -1.63 15.56
C LEU A 132 -0.98 -2.43 15.39
N ILE A 133 -0.48 -3.05 16.46
CA ILE A 133 0.67 -3.96 16.44
C ILE A 133 0.41 -5.27 15.68
N ASP A 134 -0.85 -5.62 15.41
CA ASP A 134 -1.22 -6.86 14.72
C ASP A 134 -1.47 -6.64 13.21
N GLN A 135 -1.32 -5.41 12.70
CA GLN A 135 -1.56 -5.07 11.29
C GLN A 135 -0.44 -4.20 10.70
N LYS A 136 -0.37 -4.11 9.38
CA LYS A 136 0.52 -3.19 8.66
C LYS A 136 -0.18 -1.83 8.54
N ASN A 137 0.35 -0.80 9.19
CA ASN A 137 -0.39 0.46 9.32
C ASN A 137 -0.02 1.45 8.21
N SER A 138 -1.04 2.08 7.61
CA SER A 138 -0.85 3.24 6.74
C SER A 138 -1.64 4.42 7.25
N SER A 139 -0.93 5.49 7.63
CA SER A 139 -1.57 6.79 7.82
C SER A 139 -2.17 7.23 6.49
N ALA A 140 -3.35 7.84 6.50
CA ALA A 140 -3.97 8.32 5.26
C ALA A 140 -3.03 9.30 4.52
N ASP A 141 -2.64 8.93 3.31
CA ASP A 141 -1.79 9.77 2.47
C ASP A 141 -2.46 11.12 2.17
N ILE A 142 -1.65 12.13 1.85
CA ILE A 142 -2.12 13.51 1.65
C ILE A 142 -1.49 14.13 0.40
N SER A 143 -2.19 15.11 -0.19
CA SER A 143 -1.71 15.83 -1.38
C SER A 143 -0.57 16.81 -1.14
N PRO A 144 -0.49 17.54 0.00
CA PRO A 144 0.61 18.47 0.24
C PRO A 144 1.96 17.75 0.31
N THR A 145 2.82 18.04 -0.67
CA THR A 145 4.18 17.48 -0.73
C THR A 145 4.93 17.69 0.57
N ALA A 146 5.61 16.64 1.04
CA ALA A 146 6.40 16.59 2.26
C ALA A 146 5.61 16.65 3.59
N GLY A 147 4.28 16.81 3.58
CA GLY A 147 3.49 16.78 4.81
C GLY A 147 3.51 15.43 5.53
N GLN A 148 3.79 14.34 4.80
CA GLN A 148 3.95 13.00 5.35
C GLN A 148 5.25 12.82 6.16
N MET A 149 6.28 13.62 5.89
CA MET A 149 7.59 13.50 6.56
C MET A 149 7.53 13.82 8.06
N PRO A 150 7.04 14.99 8.51
CA PRO A 150 6.92 15.28 9.94
C PRO A 150 5.89 14.37 10.62
N ARG A 151 4.86 13.91 9.87
CA ARG A 151 3.89 12.94 10.40
C ARG A 151 4.55 11.61 10.72
N LEU A 152 5.41 11.10 9.84
CA LEU A 152 6.15 9.86 10.07
C LEU A 152 7.02 9.95 11.33
N LEU A 153 7.70 11.09 11.53
CA LEU A 153 8.48 11.34 12.73
C LEU A 153 7.61 11.34 14.00
N GLY A 154 6.44 11.99 13.94
CA GLY A 154 5.49 11.99 15.05
C GLY A 154 4.96 10.59 15.38
N LEU A 155 4.66 9.78 14.37
CA LEU A 155 4.24 8.39 14.54
C LEU A 155 5.35 7.55 15.21
N ALA A 156 6.59 7.69 14.74
CA ALA A 156 7.74 6.99 15.30
C ALA A 156 8.06 7.41 16.75
N GLN A 157 7.80 8.67 17.11
CA GLN A 157 8.00 9.18 18.47
C GLN A 157 6.92 8.69 19.45
N ALA A 158 5.73 8.36 18.94
CA ALA A 158 4.58 7.91 19.73
C ALA A 158 4.51 6.39 19.89
N SER A 159 5.14 5.63 19.00
CA SER A 159 5.26 4.17 19.01
C SER A 159 6.34 3.68 19.97
#